data_AF-A0A946RGK8-F1
#
_entry.id   AF-A0A946RGK8-F1
#
_cell.length_a   1.000
_cell.length_b   1.000
_cell.length_c   1.000
_cell.angle_alpha   90.00
_cell.angle_beta   90.00
_cell.angle_gamma   90.00
#
_symmetry.space_group_name_H-M   'P 1'
#
loop_
_entity.id
_entity.type
_entity.pdbx_description
1 polymer ?
#
loop_
_entity_poly.entity_id
_entity_poly.type
_entity_poly.pdbx_seq_one_letter_code
_entity_poly.pdbx_strand_id
1 'polypeptide(L)'
;MYRYIIFSIFLSAAAYSSSYYNNFYSDFHNSTKVFTDKADMHEKSFRLKEEVNLPWINALVRIPLGNGDIYRGSMDDLKENKGFLKGKFKTIIYMHGCAGHWAGTAKRIDFYAKNGYAVIAPPSMARKKYAQSCDTSIQRGGLYRSVLKIRQIDAENTILRAKELDWTDNSNIFLVGLSEGGITAATYYPKNIESSINGRIIEGWTCNAGWDEYKGLNTPYNEPVLSLVAKYDPWFQLDVLKGHCGQFINKNPLSKSIVIDDGTQLSKGHGLMHNNKIQEVTLEFLKNISK
;
A
#
# COMPACT_ATOMS: atom_id res chain seq x y z
N MET A 1 46.24 -40.37 0.68
CA MET A 1 44.77 -40.49 0.54
C MET A 1 44.15 -39.56 1.58
N TYR A 2 43.95 -38.28 1.26
CA TYR A 2 43.39 -37.29 2.18
C TYR A 2 41.93 -37.03 1.79
N ARG A 3 40.99 -37.39 2.68
CA ARG A 3 39.56 -37.05 2.56
C ARG A 3 39.36 -35.63 3.10
N TYR A 4 39.00 -34.70 2.23
CA TYR A 4 38.46 -33.41 2.64
C TYR A 4 37.00 -33.59 3.04
N ILE A 5 36.72 -33.39 4.33
CA ILE A 5 35.36 -33.26 4.85
C ILE A 5 34.95 -31.81 4.60
N ILE A 6 34.04 -31.59 3.65
CA ILE A 6 33.41 -30.29 3.43
C ILE A 6 32.31 -30.13 4.48
N PHE A 7 32.56 -29.25 5.46
CA PHE A 7 31.51 -28.76 6.36
C PHE A 7 30.64 -27.76 5.58
N SER A 8 29.50 -28.22 5.07
CA SER A 8 28.46 -27.32 4.58
C SER A 8 27.78 -26.65 5.77
N ILE A 9 28.15 -25.40 6.05
CA ILE A 9 27.47 -24.56 7.01
C ILE A 9 26.10 -24.21 6.44
N PHE A 10 25.05 -24.87 6.91
CA PHE A 10 23.67 -24.46 6.65
C PHE A 10 23.39 -23.17 7.43
N LEU A 11 23.58 -22.01 6.78
CA LEU A 11 23.03 -20.76 7.28
C LEU A 11 21.50 -20.82 7.15
N SER A 12 20.84 -20.87 8.30
CA SER A 12 19.38 -20.89 8.39
C SER A 12 18.74 -19.70 7.65
N ALA A 13 17.67 -19.95 6.88
CA ALA A 13 16.92 -18.96 6.10
C ALA A 13 16.35 -17.78 6.93
N ALA A 14 16.35 -17.88 8.26
CA ALA A 14 15.88 -16.83 9.16
C ALA A 14 16.80 -15.59 9.19
N ALA A 15 18.11 -15.74 8.97
CA ALA A 15 19.06 -14.62 9.03
C ALA A 15 19.02 -13.71 7.77
N TYR A 16 18.60 -14.26 6.61
CA TYR A 16 18.42 -13.48 5.37
C TYR A 16 17.13 -12.63 5.37
N SER A 17 16.19 -12.93 6.29
CA SER A 17 14.89 -12.25 6.37
C SER A 17 15.00 -10.83 6.92
N SER A 18 15.74 -10.61 8.01
CA SER A 18 15.79 -9.29 8.66
C SER A 18 16.62 -8.26 7.88
N SER A 19 17.73 -8.66 7.26
CA SER A 19 18.57 -7.78 6.43
C SER A 19 17.82 -7.33 5.15
N TYR A 20 17.02 -8.21 4.56
CA TYR A 20 16.16 -7.89 3.42
C TYR A 20 15.16 -6.76 3.74
N TYR A 21 14.52 -6.83 4.91
CA TYR A 21 13.52 -5.84 5.31
C TYR A 21 14.11 -4.46 5.66
N ASN A 22 15.41 -4.40 5.98
CA ASN A 22 16.07 -3.16 6.38
C ASN A 22 16.78 -2.44 5.23
N ASN A 23 17.30 -3.17 4.23
CA ASN A 23 18.18 -2.57 3.21
C ASN A 23 17.50 -2.32 1.86
N PHE A 24 16.47 -3.09 1.48
CA PHE A 24 15.91 -3.03 0.11
C PHE A 24 14.96 -1.84 -0.13
N TYR A 25 14.55 -1.13 0.92
CA TYR A 25 13.46 -0.14 0.86
C TYR A 25 13.88 1.28 1.22
N SER A 26 15.16 1.47 1.57
CA SER A 26 15.70 2.76 2.03
C SER A 26 15.52 3.87 1.01
N ASP A 27 15.60 3.56 -0.28
CA ASP A 27 15.71 4.57 -1.34
C ASP A 27 14.41 5.37 -1.56
N PHE A 28 13.28 4.82 -1.09
CA PHE A 28 11.97 5.45 -1.17
C PHE A 28 11.37 5.71 0.20
N HIS A 29 12.22 5.92 1.20
CA HIS A 29 11.84 6.31 2.55
C HIS A 29 12.00 7.82 2.76
N ASN A 30 11.21 8.40 3.67
CA ASN A 30 11.24 9.82 4.00
C ASN A 30 12.64 10.28 4.41
N SER A 31 13.38 9.46 5.17
CA SER A 31 14.71 9.80 5.69
C SER A 31 15.81 9.93 4.63
N THR A 32 15.60 9.41 3.42
CA THR A 32 16.59 9.47 2.32
C THR A 32 16.13 10.41 1.21
N LYS A 33 14.87 10.85 1.24
CA LYS A 33 14.29 11.72 0.22
C LYS A 33 14.73 13.16 0.43
N VAL A 34 15.31 13.76 -0.60
CA VAL A 34 15.36 15.22 -0.72
C VAL A 34 13.99 15.69 -1.21
N PHE A 35 13.26 16.40 -0.34
CA PHE A 35 11.94 16.93 -0.65
C PHE A 35 12.05 18.23 -1.45
N THR A 36 11.11 18.42 -2.37
CA THR A 36 10.91 19.70 -3.05
C THR A 36 10.31 20.69 -2.06
N ASP A 37 10.80 21.93 -2.07
CA ASP A 37 10.20 23.01 -1.28
C ASP A 37 8.73 23.20 -1.70
N LYS A 38 7.86 23.50 -0.72
CA LYS A 38 6.43 23.69 -0.97
C LYS A 38 6.17 24.85 -1.95
N ALA A 39 7.02 25.88 -1.95
CA ALA A 39 6.94 27.01 -2.87
C ALA A 39 7.22 26.61 -4.33
N ASP A 40 8.02 25.57 -4.54
CA ASP A 40 8.40 25.05 -5.87
C ASP A 40 7.45 23.96 -6.38
N MET A 41 6.46 23.57 -5.57
CA MET A 41 5.46 22.59 -5.96
C MET A 41 4.34 23.23 -6.77
N HIS A 42 4.35 22.96 -8.08
CA HIS A 42 3.31 23.41 -9.00
C HIS A 42 2.43 22.25 -9.46
N GLU A 43 1.11 22.36 -9.36
CA GLU A 43 0.18 21.27 -9.71
C GLU A 43 0.32 20.78 -11.15
N LYS A 44 0.66 21.68 -12.10
CA LYS A 44 0.94 21.32 -13.49
C LYS A 44 2.01 20.23 -13.62
N SER A 45 2.91 20.12 -12.63
CA SER A 45 3.96 19.12 -12.62
C SER A 45 3.50 17.73 -12.20
N PHE A 46 2.37 17.60 -11.49
CA PHE A 46 1.96 16.33 -10.88
C PHE A 46 1.59 15.26 -11.91
N ARG A 47 1.14 15.70 -13.09
CA ARG A 47 0.75 14.84 -14.22
C ARG A 47 1.80 14.78 -15.34
N LEU A 48 2.97 15.38 -15.15
CA LEU A 48 4.07 15.23 -16.11
C LEU A 48 4.43 13.76 -16.25
N LYS A 49 4.58 13.30 -17.50
CA LYS A 49 4.77 11.87 -17.82
C LYS A 49 6.02 11.32 -17.13
N GLU A 50 7.08 12.12 -17.10
CA GLU A 50 8.34 11.83 -16.44
C GLU A 50 8.22 11.70 -14.92
N GLU A 51 7.28 12.40 -14.28
CA GLU A 51 7.02 12.24 -12.84
C GLU A 51 6.14 11.03 -12.56
N VAL A 52 5.06 10.87 -13.33
CA VAL A 52 4.07 9.79 -13.15
C VAL A 52 4.68 8.41 -13.43
N ASN A 53 5.64 8.32 -14.36
CA ASN A 53 6.27 7.05 -14.70
C ASN A 53 7.26 6.56 -13.63
N LEU A 54 7.81 7.45 -12.80
CA LEU A 54 8.83 7.10 -11.79
C LEU A 54 8.29 6.13 -10.72
N PRO A 55 7.14 6.37 -10.07
CA PRO A 55 6.55 5.40 -9.14
C PRO A 55 6.22 4.06 -9.79
N TRP A 56 5.86 4.04 -11.08
CA TRP A 56 5.58 2.79 -11.77
C TRP A 56 6.83 1.94 -11.98
N ILE A 57 7.89 2.49 -12.60
CA ILE A 57 9.09 1.71 -12.91
C ILE A 57 9.78 1.22 -11.62
N ASN A 58 9.73 2.02 -10.57
CA ASN A 58 10.29 1.69 -9.25
C ASN A 58 9.30 0.95 -8.34
N ALA A 59 8.10 0.60 -8.83
CA ALA A 59 7.13 -0.11 -8.02
C ALA A 59 7.69 -1.45 -7.59
N LEU A 60 7.61 -1.74 -6.28
CA LEU A 60 7.94 -3.06 -5.78
C LEU A 60 6.87 -4.04 -6.26
N VAL A 61 7.31 -5.23 -6.67
CA VAL A 61 6.43 -6.28 -7.14
C VAL A 61 6.63 -7.55 -6.35
N ARG A 62 5.52 -8.12 -5.86
CA ARG A 62 5.49 -9.44 -5.23
C ARG A 62 4.55 -10.34 -6.01
N ILE A 63 5.04 -11.52 -6.41
CA ILE A 63 4.26 -12.46 -7.22
C ILE A 63 4.32 -13.84 -6.56
N PRO A 64 3.17 -14.49 -6.32
CA PRO A 64 3.14 -15.86 -5.84
C PRO A 64 3.84 -16.82 -6.82
N LEU A 65 4.65 -17.73 -6.30
CA LEU A 65 5.29 -18.79 -7.08
C LEU A 65 4.60 -20.14 -6.82
N GLY A 66 4.63 -21.03 -7.81
CA GLY A 66 3.94 -22.33 -7.73
C GLY A 66 4.47 -23.28 -6.64
N ASN A 67 5.64 -23.00 -6.08
CA ASN A 67 6.25 -23.76 -4.98
C ASN A 67 5.89 -23.21 -3.58
N GLY A 68 5.04 -22.18 -3.49
CA GLY A 68 4.67 -21.52 -2.23
C GLY A 68 5.60 -20.39 -1.81
N ASP A 69 6.69 -20.14 -2.54
CA ASP A 69 7.51 -18.94 -2.36
C ASP A 69 6.88 -17.72 -3.04
N ILE A 70 7.55 -16.57 -2.89
CA ILE A 70 7.18 -15.34 -3.61
C ILE A 70 8.40 -14.77 -4.33
N TYR A 71 8.18 -14.35 -5.57
CA TYR A 71 9.11 -13.48 -6.27
C TYR A 71 9.10 -12.11 -5.59
N ARG A 72 10.29 -11.51 -5.45
CA ARG A 72 10.47 -10.16 -4.94
C ARG A 72 11.38 -9.38 -5.88
N GLY A 73 10.85 -8.31 -6.45
CA GLY A 73 11.62 -7.41 -7.30
C GLY A 73 10.91 -6.08 -7.45
N SER A 74 11.21 -5.41 -8.57
CA SER A 74 10.57 -4.20 -9.06
C SER A 74 9.84 -4.44 -10.39
N MET A 75 9.02 -3.48 -10.82
CA MET A 75 8.45 -3.49 -12.18
C MET A 75 9.53 -3.39 -13.27
N ASP A 76 10.69 -2.81 -12.98
CA ASP A 76 11.82 -2.74 -13.90
C ASP A 76 12.47 -4.12 -14.08
N ASP A 77 12.69 -4.85 -12.98
CA ASP A 77 13.25 -6.21 -12.99
C ASP A 77 12.39 -7.17 -13.85
N LEU A 78 11.07 -6.98 -13.82
CA LEU A 78 10.13 -7.77 -14.62
C LEU A 78 10.17 -7.45 -16.11
N LYS A 79 10.79 -6.36 -16.57
CA LYS A 79 10.92 -6.12 -18.02
C LYS A 79 11.84 -7.16 -18.67
N GLU A 80 12.85 -7.61 -17.94
CA GLU A 80 13.90 -8.49 -18.44
C GLU A 80 13.58 -9.98 -18.20
N ASN A 81 12.73 -10.29 -17.20
CA ASN A 81 12.44 -11.67 -16.82
C ASN A 81 10.96 -11.89 -16.43
N LYS A 82 10.16 -12.39 -17.39
CA LYS A 82 8.74 -12.74 -17.20
C LYS A 82 8.43 -14.23 -17.37
N GLY A 83 9.42 -15.06 -17.72
CA GLY A 83 9.20 -16.46 -18.10
C GLY A 83 8.61 -17.34 -16.98
N PHE A 84 8.73 -16.90 -15.73
CA PHE A 84 8.16 -17.57 -14.56
C PHE A 84 6.68 -17.23 -14.30
N LEU A 85 6.15 -16.18 -14.94
CA LEU A 85 4.78 -15.72 -14.76
C LEU A 85 3.84 -16.70 -15.45
N LYS A 86 3.03 -17.40 -14.65
CA LYS A 86 2.06 -18.39 -15.13
C LYS A 86 0.67 -18.00 -14.66
N GLY A 87 -0.22 -17.75 -15.62
CA GLY A 87 -1.62 -17.40 -15.35
C GLY A 87 -1.84 -15.93 -15.01
N LYS A 88 -3.07 -15.62 -14.58
CA LYS A 88 -3.51 -14.29 -14.19
C LYS A 88 -3.72 -14.20 -12.69
N PHE A 89 -3.18 -13.18 -12.06
CA PHE A 89 -3.26 -12.98 -10.62
C PHE A 89 -4.26 -11.89 -10.26
N LYS A 90 -5.10 -12.16 -9.25
CA LYS A 90 -5.78 -11.11 -8.49
C LYS A 90 -4.70 -10.15 -7.97
N THR A 91 -4.86 -8.86 -8.19
CA THR A 91 -3.77 -7.91 -8.00
C THR A 91 -4.13 -6.82 -6.99
N ILE A 92 -3.23 -6.61 -6.02
CA ILE A 92 -3.32 -5.53 -5.05
C ILE A 92 -2.39 -4.40 -5.47
N ILE A 93 -2.94 -3.20 -5.57
CA ILE A 93 -2.19 -1.96 -5.62
C ILE A 93 -2.03 -1.46 -4.19
N TYR A 94 -0.79 -1.47 -3.67
CA TYR A 94 -0.50 -1.10 -2.28
C TYR A 94 0.10 0.30 -2.18
N MET A 95 -0.62 1.22 -1.53
CA MET A 95 -0.20 2.59 -1.29
C MET A 95 0.43 2.72 0.11
N HIS A 96 1.70 3.12 0.14
CA HIS A 96 2.46 3.26 1.38
C HIS A 96 2.00 4.44 2.27
N GLY A 97 2.46 4.52 3.52
CA GLY A 97 2.18 5.66 4.39
C GLY A 97 2.96 6.92 4.01
N CYS A 98 2.81 8.01 4.76
CA CYS A 98 3.52 9.27 4.47
C CYS A 98 5.05 9.14 4.60
N ALA A 99 5.54 8.10 5.28
CA ALA A 99 6.96 7.80 5.45
C ALA A 99 7.63 7.16 4.22
N GLY A 100 6.89 6.79 3.18
CA GLY A 100 7.47 6.03 2.07
C GLY A 100 7.45 4.52 2.29
N HIS A 101 8.34 3.81 1.59
CA HIS A 101 8.57 2.39 1.80
C HIS A 101 9.46 2.14 3.01
N TRP A 102 9.11 1.13 3.79
CA TRP A 102 9.83 0.71 5.00
C TRP A 102 9.58 -0.78 5.25
N ALA A 103 10.21 -1.35 6.28
CA ALA A 103 10.07 -2.77 6.63
C ALA A 103 8.60 -3.21 6.80
N GLY A 104 7.73 -2.34 7.33
CA GLY A 104 6.30 -2.63 7.46
C GLY A 104 5.55 -2.67 6.13
N THR A 105 5.96 -1.89 5.12
CA THR A 105 5.43 -2.02 3.75
C THR A 105 5.81 -3.38 3.19
N ALA A 106 7.08 -3.75 3.29
CA ALA A 106 7.59 -5.02 2.81
C ALA A 106 6.86 -6.24 3.40
N LYS A 107 6.63 -6.24 4.71
CA LYS A 107 5.88 -7.30 5.39
C LYS A 107 4.43 -7.41 4.88
N ARG A 108 3.77 -6.29 4.59
CA ARG A 108 2.39 -6.27 4.07
C ARG A 108 2.30 -6.81 2.64
N ILE A 109 3.19 -6.38 1.76
CA ILE A 109 3.18 -6.86 0.36
C ILE A 109 3.59 -8.34 0.29
N ASP A 110 4.52 -8.78 1.13
CA ASP A 110 4.86 -10.20 1.24
C ASP A 110 3.69 -11.03 1.78
N PHE A 111 2.95 -10.50 2.76
CA PHE A 111 1.77 -11.15 3.31
C PHE A 111 0.71 -11.42 2.23
N TYR A 112 0.37 -10.41 1.44
CA TYR A 112 -0.60 -10.59 0.36
C TYR A 112 -0.13 -11.58 -0.71
N ALA A 113 1.14 -11.51 -1.11
CA ALA A 113 1.69 -12.43 -2.10
C ALA A 113 1.76 -13.88 -1.62
N LYS A 114 2.10 -14.11 -0.35
CA LYS A 114 2.03 -15.45 0.26
C LYS A 114 0.60 -16.02 0.30
N ASN A 115 -0.41 -15.16 0.13
CA ASN A 115 -1.82 -15.54 0.10
C ASN A 115 -2.43 -15.47 -1.31
N GLY A 116 -1.61 -15.54 -2.36
CA GLY A 116 -2.07 -15.74 -3.74
C GLY A 116 -2.39 -14.49 -4.54
N TYR A 117 -2.08 -13.30 -4.02
CA TYR A 117 -2.28 -12.03 -4.73
C TYR A 117 -0.97 -11.55 -5.35
N ALA A 118 -0.96 -11.11 -6.61
CA ALA A 118 0.12 -10.27 -7.06
C ALA A 118 0.01 -8.90 -6.37
N VAL A 119 1.13 -8.28 -6.04
CA VAL A 119 1.15 -6.97 -5.37
C VAL A 119 2.07 -6.04 -6.12
N ILE A 120 1.55 -4.86 -6.47
CA ILE A 120 2.31 -3.76 -7.06
C ILE A 120 2.24 -2.59 -6.07
N ALA A 121 3.39 -2.20 -5.51
CA ALA A 121 3.48 -1.11 -4.55
C ALA A 121 4.30 0.04 -5.14
N PRO A 122 3.66 1.05 -5.76
CA PRO A 122 4.36 2.19 -6.33
C PRO A 122 4.88 3.13 -5.22
N PRO A 123 6.18 3.41 -5.15
CA PRO A 123 6.70 4.45 -4.26
C PRO A 123 6.42 5.83 -4.85
N SER A 124 5.45 6.56 -4.29
CA SER A 124 5.24 7.97 -4.65
C SER A 124 6.50 8.82 -4.41
N MET A 125 7.36 8.40 -3.48
CA MET A 125 8.66 9.03 -3.20
C MET A 125 9.69 8.85 -4.31
N ALA A 126 9.46 8.00 -5.33
CA ALA A 126 10.32 7.95 -6.51
C ALA A 126 10.21 9.20 -7.39
N ARG A 127 9.16 10.01 -7.22
CA ARG A 127 8.99 11.29 -7.92
C ARG A 127 10.14 12.24 -7.57
N LYS A 128 10.61 12.98 -8.58
CA LYS A 128 11.61 14.04 -8.35
C LYS A 128 10.94 15.22 -7.67
N LYS A 129 9.71 15.56 -8.10
CA LYS A 129 8.87 16.62 -7.51
C LYS A 129 7.92 16.05 -6.48
N TYR A 130 8.34 16.10 -5.22
CA TYR A 130 7.57 15.59 -4.09
C TYR A 130 7.93 16.37 -2.83
N ALA A 131 6.95 17.06 -2.24
CA ALA A 131 7.12 17.74 -0.96
C ALA A 131 6.84 16.80 0.21
N GLN A 132 7.41 17.11 1.36
CA GLN A 132 7.19 16.33 2.58
C GLN A 132 5.74 16.46 3.04
N SER A 133 5.06 15.33 3.24
CA SER A 133 3.66 15.29 3.70
C SER A 133 3.51 15.07 5.21
N CYS A 134 4.53 14.50 5.87
CA CYS A 134 4.52 14.28 7.30
C CYS A 134 5.92 14.30 7.93
N ASP A 135 5.94 14.52 9.25
CA ASP A 135 7.06 14.29 10.14
C ASP A 135 6.72 13.12 11.08
N THR A 136 7.46 12.03 10.92
CA THR A 136 7.24 10.80 11.70
C THR A 136 7.84 10.84 13.09
N SER A 137 8.79 11.76 13.35
CA SER A 137 9.43 11.91 14.67
C SER A 137 8.47 12.46 15.73
N ILE A 138 7.47 13.24 15.29
CA ILE A 138 6.45 13.87 16.14
C ILE A 138 5.02 13.50 15.73
N GLN A 139 4.85 12.49 14.87
CA GLN A 139 3.55 11.97 14.41
C GLN A 139 2.63 13.05 13.82
N ARG A 140 3.20 13.93 12.98
CA ARG A 140 2.49 15.06 12.38
C ARG A 140 2.31 14.89 10.88
N GLY A 141 1.05 14.76 10.43
CA GLY A 141 0.69 14.76 9.01
C GLY A 141 0.32 16.14 8.46
N GLY A 142 -0.07 16.17 7.18
CA GLY A 142 -0.65 17.35 6.54
C GLY A 142 0.32 18.50 6.29
N LEU A 143 1.63 18.23 6.23
CA LEU A 143 2.64 19.27 5.99
C LEU A 143 2.50 19.87 4.58
N TYR A 144 2.12 19.07 3.57
CA TYR A 144 1.77 19.55 2.23
C TYR A 144 0.61 18.72 1.65
N ARG A 145 -0.61 19.25 1.74
CA ARG A 145 -1.85 18.52 1.43
C ARG A 145 -1.97 18.07 -0.02
N SER A 146 -1.40 18.83 -0.96
CA SER A 146 -1.46 18.47 -2.38
C SER A 146 -0.66 17.20 -2.73
N VAL A 147 0.13 16.65 -1.79
CA VAL A 147 0.65 15.28 -1.91
C VAL A 147 -0.48 14.27 -2.13
N LEU A 148 -1.65 14.43 -1.50
CA LEU A 148 -2.77 13.49 -1.69
C LEU A 148 -3.16 13.38 -3.18
N LYS A 149 -3.21 14.50 -3.89
CA LYS A 149 -3.49 14.54 -5.34
C LYS A 149 -2.41 13.79 -6.13
N ILE A 150 -1.15 13.95 -5.78
CA ILE A 150 -0.02 13.20 -6.37
C ILE A 150 -0.21 11.70 -6.17
N ARG A 151 -0.54 11.27 -4.95
CA ARG A 151 -0.70 9.86 -4.61
C ARG A 151 -1.91 9.22 -5.30
N GLN A 152 -3.00 9.96 -5.46
CA GLN A 152 -4.16 9.50 -6.25
C GLN A 152 -3.81 9.36 -7.74
N ILE A 153 -2.98 10.24 -8.29
CA ILE A 153 -2.46 10.12 -9.66
C ILE A 153 -1.58 8.86 -9.80
N ASP A 154 -0.72 8.59 -8.81
CA ASP A 154 0.13 7.39 -8.79
C ASP A 154 -0.71 6.11 -8.72
N ALA A 155 -1.73 6.08 -7.87
CA ALA A 155 -2.68 4.99 -7.77
C ALA A 155 -3.41 4.78 -9.11
N GLU A 156 -3.98 5.85 -9.69
CA GLU A 156 -4.69 5.81 -10.98
C GLU A 156 -3.80 5.23 -12.10
N ASN A 157 -2.58 5.75 -12.24
CA ASN A 157 -1.64 5.27 -13.24
C ASN A 157 -1.27 3.80 -13.02
N THR A 158 -1.07 3.39 -11.77
CA THR A 158 -0.73 2.00 -11.45
C THR A 158 -1.90 1.06 -11.70
N ILE A 159 -3.14 1.46 -11.38
CA ILE A 159 -4.36 0.69 -11.66
C ILE A 159 -4.52 0.47 -13.17
N LEU A 160 -4.45 1.55 -13.95
CA LEU A 160 -4.61 1.48 -15.41
C LEU A 160 -3.56 0.57 -16.05
N ARG A 161 -2.28 0.78 -15.69
CA ARG A 161 -1.18 -0.04 -16.22
C ARG A 161 -1.23 -1.47 -15.73
N ALA A 162 -1.67 -1.72 -14.50
CA ALA A 162 -1.86 -3.06 -14.00
C ALA A 162 -2.85 -3.82 -14.89
N LYS A 163 -4.01 -3.23 -15.22
CA LYS A 163 -5.03 -3.86 -16.07
C LYS A 163 -4.56 -4.19 -17.49
N GLU A 164 -3.47 -3.58 -17.97
CA GLU A 164 -2.85 -3.85 -19.27
C GLU A 164 -1.85 -5.02 -19.24
N LEU A 165 -1.43 -5.47 -18.05
CA LEU A 165 -0.47 -6.57 -17.91
C LEU A 165 -1.16 -7.92 -18.17
N ASP A 166 -0.53 -8.74 -19.01
CA ASP A 166 -0.98 -10.08 -19.40
C ASP A 166 -1.12 -11.07 -18.24
N TRP A 167 -0.31 -10.90 -17.18
CA TRP A 167 -0.31 -11.71 -15.96
C TRP A 167 -1.23 -11.18 -14.86
N THR A 168 -1.91 -10.04 -15.06
CA THR A 168 -2.91 -9.57 -14.10
C THR A 168 -4.31 -10.04 -14.49
N ASP A 169 -5.12 -10.33 -13.48
CA ASP A 169 -6.56 -10.40 -13.65
C ASP A 169 -7.13 -8.98 -13.57
N ASN A 170 -7.36 -8.37 -14.73
CA ASN A 170 -7.88 -7.01 -14.84
C ASN A 170 -9.29 -6.82 -14.28
N SER A 171 -10.02 -7.92 -14.02
CA SER A 171 -11.33 -7.93 -13.34
C SER A 171 -11.22 -8.05 -11.82
N ASN A 172 -10.01 -8.18 -11.27
CA ASN A 172 -9.76 -8.34 -9.83
C ASN A 172 -8.57 -7.48 -9.37
N ILE A 173 -8.76 -6.16 -9.42
CA ILE A 173 -7.81 -5.14 -8.93
C ILE A 173 -8.32 -4.54 -7.62
N PHE A 174 -7.50 -4.56 -6.58
CA PHE A 174 -7.83 -4.03 -5.25
C PHE A 174 -6.90 -2.89 -4.87
N LEU A 175 -7.43 -1.85 -4.21
CA LEU A 175 -6.62 -0.74 -3.71
C LEU A 175 -6.47 -0.83 -2.19
N VAL A 176 -5.25 -0.96 -1.72
CA VAL A 176 -4.93 -1.14 -0.30
C VAL A 176 -4.00 -0.02 0.12
N GLY A 177 -4.19 0.53 1.31
CA GLY A 177 -3.23 1.50 1.82
C GLY A 177 -3.21 1.67 3.33
N LEU A 178 -2.05 2.10 3.82
CA LEU A 178 -1.79 2.41 5.23
C LEU A 178 -1.63 3.92 5.40
N SER A 179 -2.19 4.52 6.46
CA SER A 179 -1.94 5.92 6.83
C SER A 179 -2.35 6.88 5.70
N GLU A 180 -1.45 7.72 5.20
CA GLU A 180 -1.69 8.53 3.99
C GLU A 180 -2.00 7.70 2.73
N GLY A 181 -1.48 6.47 2.65
CA GLY A 181 -1.91 5.49 1.65
C GLY A 181 -3.34 5.01 1.89
N GLY A 182 -3.77 4.91 3.15
CA GLY A 182 -5.15 4.64 3.55
C GLY A 182 -6.08 5.79 3.19
N ILE A 183 -5.65 7.05 3.38
CA ILE A 183 -6.35 8.24 2.87
C ILE A 183 -6.49 8.14 1.35
N THR A 184 -5.39 7.83 0.65
CA THR A 184 -5.39 7.66 -0.82
C THR A 184 -6.38 6.57 -1.24
N ALA A 185 -6.38 5.42 -0.56
CA ALA A 185 -7.32 4.33 -0.83
C ALA A 185 -8.77 4.69 -0.50
N ALA A 186 -9.00 5.51 0.52
CA ALA A 186 -10.33 5.99 0.92
C ALA A 186 -10.90 6.99 -0.10
N THR A 187 -10.10 7.96 -0.52
CA THR A 187 -10.57 9.12 -1.30
C THR A 187 -10.27 9.04 -2.79
N TYR A 188 -9.56 8.00 -3.26
CA TYR A 188 -9.36 7.78 -4.69
C TYR A 188 -10.70 7.69 -5.42
N TYR A 189 -10.92 8.57 -6.39
CA TYR A 189 -12.13 8.62 -7.19
C TYR A 189 -11.82 8.15 -8.62
N PRO A 190 -12.29 6.97 -9.06
CA PRO A 190 -12.11 6.51 -10.43
C PRO A 190 -12.89 7.43 -11.39
N LYS A 191 -12.24 7.87 -12.47
CA LYS A 191 -12.87 8.76 -13.46
C LYS A 191 -13.90 8.05 -14.33
N ASN A 192 -13.73 6.74 -14.51
CA ASN A 192 -14.54 5.89 -15.36
C ASN A 192 -14.44 4.42 -14.90
N ILE A 193 -15.16 3.54 -15.58
CA ILE A 193 -15.15 2.10 -15.24
C ILE A 193 -13.77 1.45 -15.47
N GLU A 194 -12.98 1.94 -16.41
CA GLU A 194 -11.63 1.42 -16.70
C GLU A 194 -10.67 1.67 -15.54
N SER A 195 -10.82 2.81 -14.84
CA SER A 195 -10.06 3.15 -13.64
C SER A 195 -10.70 2.63 -12.34
N SER A 196 -11.85 1.95 -12.42
CA SER A 196 -12.51 1.35 -11.24
C SER A 196 -11.70 0.21 -10.62
N ILE A 197 -12.01 -0.11 -9.37
CA ILE A 197 -11.39 -1.20 -8.59
C ILE A 197 -12.48 -2.08 -7.98
N ASN A 198 -12.10 -3.29 -7.58
CA ASN A 198 -13.00 -4.31 -7.07
C ASN A 198 -13.22 -4.23 -5.56
N GLY A 199 -12.35 -3.53 -4.84
CA GLY A 199 -12.51 -3.30 -3.41
C GLY A 199 -11.35 -2.51 -2.83
N ARG A 200 -11.56 -2.00 -1.63
CA ARG A 200 -10.59 -1.16 -0.90
C ARG A 200 -10.30 -1.73 0.47
N ILE A 201 -9.03 -1.67 0.90
CA ILE A 201 -8.64 -1.87 2.29
C ILE A 201 -7.93 -0.61 2.79
N ILE A 202 -8.44 -0.05 3.88
CA ILE A 202 -8.00 1.20 4.47
C ILE A 202 -7.48 0.88 5.87
N GLU A 203 -6.17 0.91 6.05
CA GLU A 203 -5.52 0.66 7.33
C GLU A 203 -5.00 1.98 7.92
N GLY A 204 -5.27 2.23 9.20
CA GLY A 204 -4.71 3.39 9.90
C GLY A 204 -5.20 4.71 9.29
N TRP A 205 -6.49 4.81 8.98
CA TRP A 205 -7.17 6.06 8.65
C TRP A 205 -8.62 6.01 9.12
N THR A 206 -9.11 7.11 9.71
CA THR A 206 -10.44 7.19 10.32
C THR A 206 -11.52 7.69 9.37
N CYS A 207 -11.15 8.12 8.15
CA CYS A 207 -12.00 8.88 7.24
C CYS A 207 -12.48 10.24 7.78
N ASN A 208 -11.99 10.68 8.95
CA ASN A 208 -12.30 11.97 9.52
C ASN A 208 -11.14 12.92 9.30
N ALA A 209 -11.43 14.12 8.79
CA ALA A 209 -10.44 15.17 8.60
C ALA A 209 -11.07 16.56 8.75
N GLY A 210 -10.25 17.53 9.14
CA GLY A 210 -10.58 18.95 9.06
C GLY A 210 -10.44 19.54 7.64
N TRP A 211 -10.06 18.73 6.65
CA TRP A 211 -9.92 19.11 5.25
C TRP A 211 -10.79 18.22 4.38
N ASP A 212 -11.59 18.83 3.53
CA ASP A 212 -12.59 18.12 2.72
C ASP A 212 -11.94 17.08 1.80
N GLU A 213 -10.76 17.37 1.25
CA GLU A 213 -10.09 16.44 0.33
C GLU A 213 -9.55 15.16 1.00
N TYR A 214 -9.44 15.13 2.34
CA TYR A 214 -9.04 13.96 3.13
C TYR A 214 -10.24 13.19 3.71
N LYS A 215 -11.39 13.84 3.82
CA LYS A 215 -12.55 13.34 4.55
C LYS A 215 -13.35 12.33 3.73
N GLY A 216 -13.84 11.30 4.40
CA GLY A 216 -14.83 10.37 3.86
C GLY A 216 -14.28 9.22 3.02
N LEU A 217 -15.19 8.64 2.24
CA LEU A 217 -14.98 7.49 1.36
C LEU A 217 -15.57 7.78 -0.02
N ASN A 218 -14.76 7.59 -1.07
CA ASN A 218 -15.18 7.73 -2.45
C ASN A 218 -15.40 6.35 -3.08
N THR A 219 -16.63 5.85 -3.04
CA THR A 219 -17.03 4.57 -3.65
C THR A 219 -18.16 4.73 -4.66
N PRO A 220 -17.93 5.41 -5.80
CA PRO A 220 -18.98 5.73 -6.76
C PRO A 220 -19.61 4.50 -7.41
N TYR A 221 -18.94 3.34 -7.37
CA TYR A 221 -19.44 2.07 -7.93
C TYR A 221 -19.89 1.08 -6.85
N ASN A 222 -20.09 1.56 -5.62
CA ASN A 222 -20.49 0.74 -4.47
C ASN A 222 -19.54 -0.47 -4.26
N GLU A 223 -18.25 -0.29 -4.53
CA GLU A 223 -17.24 -1.32 -4.31
C GLU A 223 -17.09 -1.61 -2.80
N PRO A 224 -16.86 -2.87 -2.40
CA PRO A 224 -16.71 -3.24 -1.00
C PRO A 224 -15.48 -2.58 -0.34
N VAL A 225 -15.63 -2.17 0.92
CA VAL A 225 -14.59 -1.48 1.70
C VAL A 225 -14.36 -2.17 3.04
N LEU A 226 -13.11 -2.51 3.33
CA LEU A 226 -12.68 -2.85 4.69
C LEU A 226 -11.86 -1.69 5.25
N SER A 227 -12.32 -1.08 6.34
CA SER A 227 -11.52 -0.11 7.11
C SER A 227 -11.11 -0.68 8.46
N LEU A 228 -9.86 -0.45 8.83
CA LEU A 228 -9.20 -0.97 10.02
C LEU A 228 -8.51 0.21 10.74
N VAL A 229 -8.94 0.52 11.96
CA VAL A 229 -8.34 1.59 12.76
C VAL A 229 -8.26 1.21 14.23
N ALA A 230 -7.15 1.56 14.89
CA ALA A 230 -7.05 1.47 16.34
C ALA A 230 -7.78 2.65 16.99
N LYS A 231 -8.53 2.40 18.07
CA LYS A 231 -9.24 3.45 18.81
C LYS A 231 -8.30 4.54 19.33
N TYR A 232 -7.11 4.13 19.78
CA TYR A 232 -6.10 5.01 20.36
C TYR A 232 -4.90 5.21 19.43
N ASP A 233 -5.10 5.17 18.11
CA ASP A 233 -4.04 5.46 17.12
C ASP A 233 -3.43 6.84 17.40
N PRO A 234 -2.12 6.94 17.71
CA PRO A 234 -1.50 8.19 18.14
C PRO A 234 -1.54 9.29 17.08
N TRP A 235 -1.69 8.95 15.79
CA TRP A 235 -1.79 9.93 14.71
C TRP A 235 -3.15 10.65 14.65
N PHE A 236 -4.19 10.08 15.26
CA PHE A 236 -5.58 10.52 15.08
C PHE A 236 -6.27 10.86 16.40
N GLN A 237 -5.52 11.53 17.30
CA GLN A 237 -6.02 11.96 18.60
C GLN A 237 -6.52 13.42 18.64
N LEU A 238 -6.46 14.15 17.52
CA LEU A 238 -7.16 15.43 17.37
C LEU A 238 -8.64 15.18 17.08
N ASP A 239 -9.54 16.00 17.63
CA ASP A 239 -10.99 15.76 17.52
C ASP A 239 -11.49 15.70 16.08
N VAL A 240 -10.89 16.50 15.18
CA VAL A 240 -11.22 16.48 13.74
C VAL A 240 -10.70 15.24 12.99
N LEU A 241 -9.81 14.46 13.61
CA LEU A 241 -9.22 13.24 13.06
C LEU A 241 -9.74 11.97 13.73
N LYS A 242 -10.32 12.06 14.94
CA LYS A 242 -10.85 10.91 15.68
C LYS A 242 -12.04 10.26 14.96
N GLY A 243 -12.29 9.00 15.32
CA GLY A 243 -13.46 8.25 14.86
C GLY A 243 -13.07 7.07 13.98
N HIS A 244 -13.95 6.73 13.04
CA HIS A 244 -13.78 5.61 12.13
C HIS A 244 -14.62 5.82 10.86
N CYS A 245 -14.35 5.03 9.83
CA CYS A 245 -14.99 5.19 8.53
C CYS A 245 -16.46 4.74 8.47
N GLY A 246 -17.02 4.22 9.57
CA GLY A 246 -18.36 3.61 9.59
C GLY A 246 -19.48 4.56 9.16
N GLN A 247 -19.40 5.84 9.54
CA GLN A 247 -20.38 6.84 9.09
C GLN A 247 -20.32 7.18 7.59
N PHE A 248 -19.21 6.84 6.92
CA PHE A 248 -19.01 7.06 5.50
C PHE A 248 -19.19 5.79 4.66
N ILE A 249 -19.44 4.65 5.33
CA ILE A 249 -19.45 3.36 4.64
C ILE A 249 -20.62 3.27 3.67
N ASN A 250 -20.37 2.65 2.52
CA ASN A 250 -21.38 2.50 1.49
C ASN A 250 -22.38 1.38 1.81
N LYS A 251 -23.34 1.18 0.91
CA LYS A 251 -24.42 0.20 1.07
C LYS A 251 -24.00 -1.23 0.67
N ASN A 252 -22.73 -1.46 0.32
CA ASN A 252 -22.28 -2.79 -0.06
C ASN A 252 -22.27 -3.70 1.18
N PRO A 253 -22.92 -4.87 1.15
CA PRO A 253 -23.04 -5.76 2.32
C PRO A 253 -21.71 -6.36 2.78
N LEU A 254 -20.67 -6.36 1.93
CA LEU A 254 -19.33 -6.81 2.31
C LEU A 254 -18.52 -5.70 3.00
N SER A 255 -18.97 -4.45 2.95
CA SER A 255 -18.25 -3.33 3.55
C SER A 255 -18.29 -3.40 5.07
N LYS A 256 -17.12 -3.25 5.71
CA LYS A 256 -16.96 -3.29 7.17
C LYS A 256 -16.04 -2.16 7.65
N SER A 257 -16.40 -1.56 8.78
CA SER A 257 -15.51 -0.67 9.54
C SER A 257 -15.21 -1.29 10.89
N ILE A 258 -13.95 -1.65 11.10
CA ILE A 258 -13.48 -2.34 12.29
C ILE A 258 -12.62 -1.39 13.10
N VAL A 259 -13.06 -1.14 14.33
CA VAL A 259 -12.33 -0.39 15.34
C VAL A 259 -11.71 -1.37 16.32
N ILE A 260 -10.40 -1.29 16.51
CA ILE A 260 -9.69 -2.12 17.49
C ILE A 260 -9.70 -1.38 18.82
N ASP A 261 -10.49 -1.91 19.75
CA ASP A 261 -10.70 -1.40 21.12
C ASP A 261 -10.66 -2.58 22.11
N ASP A 262 -9.56 -3.33 22.10
CA ASP A 262 -9.38 -4.54 22.91
C ASP A 262 -8.49 -4.32 24.14
N GLY A 263 -8.08 -3.08 24.40
CA GLY A 263 -7.17 -2.72 25.51
C GLY A 263 -5.72 -3.17 25.31
N THR A 264 -5.38 -3.83 24.21
CA THR A 264 -4.02 -4.32 23.93
C THR A 264 -3.17 -3.25 23.25
N GLN A 265 -1.90 -3.56 22.97
CA GLN A 265 -1.04 -2.70 22.14
C GLN A 265 -1.61 -2.49 20.73
N LEU A 266 -2.42 -3.42 20.22
CA LEU A 266 -3.04 -3.28 18.91
C LEU A 266 -4.01 -2.09 18.87
N SER A 267 -4.78 -1.86 19.94
CA SER A 267 -5.68 -0.71 20.09
C SER A 267 -4.98 0.65 20.16
N LYS A 268 -3.63 0.67 20.23
CA LYS A 268 -2.78 1.87 20.27
C LYS A 268 -1.86 1.98 19.04
N GLY A 269 -1.97 1.04 18.09
CA GLY A 269 -1.08 0.95 16.94
C GLY A 269 -1.56 1.77 15.75
N HIS A 270 -0.62 2.36 15.00
CA HIS A 270 -0.93 2.99 13.71
C HIS A 270 -1.02 1.99 12.56
N GLY A 271 -0.29 0.87 12.66
CA GLY A 271 -0.34 -0.24 11.72
C GLY A 271 -0.81 -1.51 12.43
N LEU A 272 -1.77 -2.20 11.84
CA LEU A 272 -2.53 -3.31 12.40
C LEU A 272 -2.20 -4.67 11.74
N MET A 273 -1.72 -4.65 10.50
CA MET A 273 -1.45 -5.86 9.70
C MET A 273 -0.29 -6.73 10.19
N HIS A 274 0.30 -6.42 11.35
CA HIS A 274 1.24 -7.31 12.05
C HIS A 274 0.52 -8.36 12.91
N ASN A 275 -0.78 -8.21 13.15
CA ASN A 275 -1.60 -9.12 13.94
C ASN A 275 -2.31 -10.16 13.05
N ASN A 276 -2.21 -11.44 13.42
CA ASN A 276 -2.76 -12.55 12.64
C ASN A 276 -4.29 -12.50 12.50
N LYS A 277 -5.02 -12.06 13.52
CA LYS A 277 -6.48 -11.95 13.45
C LYS A 277 -6.91 -10.87 12.45
N ILE A 278 -6.18 -9.75 12.41
CA ILE A 278 -6.41 -8.69 11.42
C ILE A 278 -6.07 -9.19 10.01
N GLN A 279 -4.99 -9.96 9.87
CA GLN A 279 -4.64 -10.61 8.60
C GLN A 279 -5.74 -11.57 8.12
N GLU A 280 -6.26 -12.43 9.00
CA GLU A 280 -7.34 -13.37 8.68
C GLU A 280 -8.60 -12.65 8.20
N VAL A 281 -9.06 -11.64 8.94
CA VAL A 281 -10.23 -10.82 8.55
C VAL A 281 -10.01 -10.13 7.21
N THR A 282 -8.79 -9.66 6.95
CA THR A 282 -8.43 -9.01 5.69
C THR A 282 -8.49 -9.99 4.51
N LEU A 283 -7.99 -11.22 4.69
CA LEU A 283 -8.06 -12.25 3.65
C LEU A 283 -9.47 -12.75 3.43
N GLU A 284 -10.26 -12.92 4.49
CA GLU A 284 -11.67 -13.28 4.38
C GLU A 284 -12.44 -12.24 3.56
N PHE A 285 -12.24 -10.95 3.87
CA PHE A 285 -12.80 -9.85 3.09
C PHE A 285 -12.41 -9.97 1.60
N LEU A 286 -11.12 -10.10 1.28
CA LEU A 286 -10.65 -10.19 -0.11
C LEU A 286 -11.17 -11.43 -0.84
N LYS A 287 -11.33 -12.57 -0.15
CA LYS A 287 -11.85 -13.82 -0.72
C LYS A 287 -13.34 -13.70 -1.06
N ASN A 288 -14.09 -12.99 -0.24
CA ASN A 288 -15.53 -12.77 -0.44
C ASN A 288 -15.84 -11.77 -1.56
N ILE A 289 -14.83 -11.05 -2.07
CA ILE A 289 -14.98 -10.25 -3.29
C ILE A 289 -14.80 -11.17 -4.49
N SER A 290 -15.92 -11.69 -4.98
CA SER A 290 -16.01 -12.38 -6.27
C SER A 290 -16.68 -11.49 -7.30
N LYS A 291 -15.99 -11.26 -8.43
CA LYS A 291 -16.63 -11.01 -9.71
C LYS A 291 -16.34 -12.18 -10.63
#